data_AF-A0A2S8AFJ2-F1
#
_entry.id   AF-A0A2S8AFJ2-F1
#
_cell.length_a   1.000
_cell.length_b   1.000
_cell.length_c   1.000
_cell.angle_alpha   90.00
_cell.angle_beta   90.00
_cell.angle_gamma   90.00
#
_symmetry.space_group_name_H-M   'P 1'
#
loop_
_entity.id
_entity.type
_entity.pdbx_description
1 polymer ?
#
loop_
_entity_poly.entity_id
_entity_poly.type
_entity_poly.pdbx_seq_one_letter_code
_entity_poly.pdbx_strand_id
1 'polypeptide(L)' 'MRNNTVLIFLLGFCCFYTQCQTKEPPKPMDTEFTITPCQITYKGKELPLGKPFKEWIKIFGEYNRFV' A
#
# COMPACT_ATOMS: atom_id res chain seq x y z
N MET A 1 41.29 31.75 -2.42
CA MET A 1 40.03 31.43 -1.71
C MET A 1 38.81 31.42 -2.65
N ARG A 2 38.91 30.84 -3.88
CA ARG A 2 37.81 30.87 -4.88
C ARG A 2 37.21 29.49 -5.19
N ASN A 3 37.89 28.41 -4.79
CA ASN A 3 37.50 27.03 -5.12
C ASN A 3 36.53 26.39 -4.10
N ASN A 4 36.65 26.75 -2.82
CA ASN A 4 35.85 26.12 -1.75
C ASN A 4 34.38 26.53 -1.82
N THR A 5 34.05 27.75 -2.25
CA THR A 5 32.67 28.23 -2.38
C THR A 5 31.89 27.44 -3.43
N VAL A 6 32.52 27.14 -4.57
CA VAL A 6 31.91 26.35 -5.65
C VAL A 6 31.67 24.91 -5.19
N LEU A 7 32.63 24.33 -4.46
CA LEU A 7 32.51 22.97 -3.92
C LEU A 7 31.34 22.85 -2.94
N ILE A 8 31.13 23.86 -2.09
CA ILE A 8 30.03 23.92 -1.12
C ILE A 8 28.67 23.99 -1.84
N PHE A 9 28.55 24.83 -2.88
CA PHE A 9 27.31 24.90 -3.68
C PHE A 9 27.01 23.59 -4.39
N LEU A 10 28.04 22.91 -4.91
CA LEU A 10 27.90 21.65 -5.64
C LEU A 10 27.51 20.49 -4.71
N LEU A 11 28.11 20.43 -3.51
CA LEU A 11 27.75 19.48 -2.46
C LEU A 11 26.33 19.70 -1.92
N GLY A 12 25.93 20.97 -1.72
CA GLY A 12 24.58 21.31 -1.28
C GLY A 12 23.50 20.93 -2.28
N PHE A 13 23.75 21.12 -3.58
CA PHE A 13 22.80 20.78 -4.64
C PHE A 13 22.54 19.27 -4.67
N CYS A 14 23.58 18.44 -4.56
CA CYS A 14 23.44 16.97 -4.53
C CYS A 14 22.55 16.47 -3.37
N CYS A 15 22.59 17.12 -2.20
CA CYS A 15 21.76 16.73 -1.06
C CYS A 15 20.25 16.94 -1.28
N PHE A 16 19.85 17.92 -2.10
CA PHE A 16 18.44 18.17 -2.43
C PHE A 16 17.90 17.15 -3.44
N TYR A 17 18.72 16.63 -4.37
CA TYR A 17 18.29 15.58 -5.31
C TYR A 17 18.20 14.19 -4.67
N THR A 18 18.89 13.96 -3.56
CA THR A 18 18.80 12.69 -2.82
C THR A 18 17.62 12.62 -1.86
N GLN A 19 16.76 13.65 -1.78
CA GLN A 19 15.45 13.54 -1.14
C GLN A 19 14.52 12.72 -2.05
N CYS A 20 14.87 11.44 -2.23
CA CYS A 20 13.99 10.42 -2.75
C CYS A 20 12.71 10.48 -1.92
N GLN A 21 11.64 10.94 -2.57
CA GLN A 21 10.28 10.87 -2.09
C GLN A 21 10.08 9.52 -1.41
N THR A 22 9.79 9.53 -0.11
CA THR A 22 9.54 8.34 0.69
C THR A 22 8.35 7.59 0.08
N LYS A 23 8.64 6.68 -0.86
CA LYS A 23 7.72 5.67 -1.37
C LYS A 23 7.73 4.46 -0.44
N GLU A 24 7.87 4.66 0.86
CA GLU A 24 7.70 3.53 1.77
C GLU A 24 6.24 3.09 1.60
N PRO A 25 6.00 1.86 1.10
CA PRO A 25 4.64 1.37 1.01
C PRO A 25 4.08 1.41 2.44
N PRO A 26 2.82 1.86 2.61
CA PRO A 26 2.19 1.88 3.92
C PRO A 26 2.40 0.52 4.58
N LYS A 27 2.90 0.51 5.81
CA LYS A 27 3.09 -0.72 6.56
C LYS A 27 1.79 -1.52 6.49
N PRO A 28 1.85 -2.83 6.21
CA PRO A 28 0.65 -3.65 6.23
C PRO A 28 0.03 -3.50 7.62
N MET A 29 -1.17 -2.92 7.66
CA MET A 29 -1.94 -2.88 8.90
C MET A 29 -2.29 -4.33 9.24
N ASP A 30 -2.21 -4.70 10.52
CA ASP A 30 -2.65 -6.01 11.04
C ASP A 30 -4.17 -6.12 10.91
N THR A 31 -4.62 -6.25 9.67
CA THR A 31 -6.02 -6.28 9.27
C THR A 31 -6.23 -7.58 8.54
N GLU A 32 -7.39 -8.19 8.80
CA GLU A 32 -7.75 -9.44 8.14
C GLU A 32 -8.02 -9.24 6.63
N PHE A 33 -8.08 -8.00 6.14
CA PHE A 33 -8.28 -7.70 4.73
C PHE A 33 -7.05 -7.03 4.10
N THR A 34 -6.65 -7.51 2.93
CA THR A 34 -5.56 -6.92 2.15
C THR A 34 -6.11 -6.39 0.86
N ILE A 35 -5.87 -5.11 0.59
CA ILE A 35 -6.23 -4.46 -0.69
C ILE A 35 -4.95 -4.25 -1.48
N THR A 36 -4.92 -4.83 -2.68
CA THR A 36 -3.87 -4.58 -3.67
C THR A 36 -4.53 -4.00 -4.93
N PRO A 37 -3.77 -3.42 -5.86
CA PRO A 37 -4.34 -2.89 -7.11
C PRO A 37 -5.16 -3.91 -7.91
N CYS A 38 -4.84 -5.21 -7.78
CA CYS A 38 -5.45 -6.27 -8.59
C CYS A 38 -6.51 -7.09 -7.84
N GLN A 39 -6.43 -7.17 -6.50
CA GLN A 39 -7.27 -8.08 -5.71
C GLN A 39 -7.50 -7.55 -4.30
N ILE A 40 -8.66 -7.93 -3.75
CA ILE A 40 -8.98 -7.76 -2.34
C ILE A 40 -9.11 -9.14 -1.72
N THR A 41 -8.39 -9.39 -0.63
CA THR A 41 -8.47 -10.62 0.13
C THR A 41 -9.02 -10.36 1.53
N TYR A 42 -9.74 -11.33 2.10
CA TYR A 42 -10.20 -11.37 3.49
C TYR A 42 -9.80 -12.72 4.09
N LYS A 43 -9.07 -12.71 5.22
CA LYS A 43 -8.50 -13.89 5.87
C LYS A 43 -7.69 -14.78 4.90
N GLY A 44 -6.96 -14.15 3.98
CA GLY A 44 -6.18 -14.82 2.94
C GLY A 44 -7.00 -15.43 1.79
N LYS A 45 -8.34 -15.27 1.78
CA LYS A 45 -9.20 -15.69 0.67
C LYS A 45 -9.55 -14.49 -0.22
N GLU A 46 -9.48 -14.65 -1.53
CA GLU A 46 -9.92 -13.61 -2.47
C GLU A 46 -11.43 -13.36 -2.37
N LEU A 47 -11.82 -12.08 -2.33
CA LEU A 47 -13.22 -11.69 -2.34
C LEU A 47 -13.81 -11.81 -3.76
N PRO A 48 -14.99 -12.39 -3.93
CA PRO A 48 -15.58 -12.70 -5.23
C PRO A 48 -16.31 -11.45 -5.76
N LEU A 49 -15.56 -10.38 -5.99
CA LEU A 49 -16.07 -9.11 -6.50
C LEU A 49 -16.67 -9.30 -7.89
N GLY A 50 -17.87 -8.75 -8.11
CA GLY A 50 -18.62 -8.90 -9.36
C GLY A 50 -19.21 -10.30 -9.61
N LYS A 51 -19.02 -11.24 -8.69
CA LYS A 51 -19.59 -12.59 -8.78
C LYS A 51 -20.97 -12.69 -8.11
N PRO A 52 -21.78 -13.70 -8.46
CA PRO A 52 -23.09 -13.90 -7.84
C PRO A 52 -23.02 -14.12 -6.33
N PHE A 53 -24.09 -13.74 -5.62
CA PHE A 53 -24.20 -13.87 -4.16
C PHE A 53 -23.90 -15.29 -3.63
N LYS A 54 -24.20 -16.32 -4.41
CA LYS A 54 -23.86 -17.72 -4.07
C LYS A 54 -22.37 -17.93 -3.80
N GLU A 55 -21.48 -17.20 -4.48
CA GLU A 55 -20.04 -17.28 -4.23
C GLU A 55 -19.64 -16.60 -2.92
N TRP A 56 -20.35 -15.57 -2.51
CA TRP A 56 -20.16 -14.90 -1.22
C TRP A 56 -20.54 -15.81 -0.05
N ILE A 57 -21.65 -16.57 -0.17
CA ILE A 57 -22.08 -17.54 0.85
C ILE A 57 -21.01 -18.61 1.11
N LYS A 58 -20.24 -19.04 0.10
CA LYS A 58 -19.16 -20.03 0.28
C LYS A 58 -18.03 -19.53 1.19
N ILE A 59 -17.83 -18.21 1.25
CA ILE A 59 -16.76 -17.59 2.05
C ILE A 59 -17.29 -17.22 3.43
N PHE A 60 -18.47 -16.62 3.49
CA PHE A 60 -19.02 -16.03 4.71
C PHE A 60 -20.04 -16.91 5.44
N GLY A 61 -20.49 -18.00 4.82
CA GLY A 61 -21.62 -18.80 5.30
C GLY A 61 -22.95 -18.17 4.92
N GLU A 62 -24.03 -18.82 5.34
CA GLU A 62 -25.37 -18.26 5.16
C GLU A 62 -25.53 -16.99 6.00
N TYR A 63 -26.19 -15.99 5.41
CA TYR A 63 -26.47 -14.76 6.12
C TYR A 63 -27.45 -15.06 7.26
N ASN A 64 -26.98 -14.88 8.49
CA ASN A 64 -27.81 -15.00 9.67
C ASN A 64 -27.57 -13.80 10.58
N ARG A 65 -28.32 -12.73 10.35
CA ARG A 65 -28.43 -11.62 11.30
C ARG A 65 -29.70 -11.87 12.10
N PHE A 66 -29.56 -12.37 13.32
CA PHE A 66 -30.60 -12.21 14.33
C PHE A 66 -30.65 -10.72 14.67
N VAL A 67 -31.78 -10.07 14.35
CA VAL A 67 -32.06 -8.68 14.74
C VAL A 67 -32.76 -8.70 16.08
#